data_AF-A0A7K3S1U3-F1
#
_entry.id   AF-A0A7K3S1U3-F1
#
_cell.length_a   1.000
_cell.length_b   1.000
_cell.length_c   1.000
_cell.angle_alpha   90.00
_cell.angle_beta   90.00
_cell.angle_gamma   90.00
#
_symmetry.space_group_name_H-M   'P 1'
#
loop_
_entity.id
_entity.type
_entity.pdbx_description
1 polymer ?
#
loop_
_entity_poly.entity_id
_entity_poly.type
_entity_poly.pdbx_seq_one_letter_code
_entity_poly.pdbx_strand_id
1 'polypeptide(L)'
;MIGRIPVLDVRPLVDCGRRAAKAVVGETFQVTATVFREGHDAVAANVVLRDPSGRVGPWTPMRELAQGTDRWGADITPDAEGRWTYTVEAWSDPVTTWRHHAAIKIPAGIDTDLVLAEGAALLERAAAGVPKKHGREAVLAAVDA
;
A
#
# COMPACT_ATOMS: atom_id res chain seq x y z
N MET A 1 -6.72 8.16 -18.32
CA MET A 1 -6.46 6.71 -18.53
C MET A 1 -6.41 6.06 -17.16
N ILE A 2 -7.09 4.93 -16.97
CA ILE A 2 -7.19 4.23 -15.67
C ILE A 2 -6.29 3.00 -15.70
N GLY A 3 -5.51 2.77 -14.64
CA GLY A 3 -4.62 1.61 -14.49
C GLY A 3 -5.35 0.34 -14.00
N ARG A 4 -4.61 -0.75 -13.78
CA ARG A 4 -5.17 -2.03 -13.29
C ARG A 4 -5.85 -1.89 -11.92
N ILE A 5 -5.24 -1.11 -11.03
CA ILE A 5 -5.81 -0.67 -9.77
C ILE A 5 -6.02 0.85 -9.88
N PRO A 6 -7.28 1.33 -9.90
CA PRO A 6 -7.59 2.75 -9.95
C PRO A 6 -6.88 3.56 -8.86
N VAL A 7 -6.13 4.59 -9.28
CA VAL A 7 -5.58 5.65 -8.43
C VAL A 7 -6.02 6.98 -9.04
N LEU A 8 -6.94 7.66 -8.37
CA LEU A 8 -7.63 8.86 -8.88
C LEU A 8 -7.51 10.02 -7.90
N ASP A 9 -7.70 11.24 -8.39
CA ASP A 9 -7.78 12.47 -7.58
C ASP A 9 -6.67 12.59 -6.52
N VAL A 10 -5.42 12.39 -6.95
CA VAL A 10 -4.24 12.55 -6.10
C VAL A 10 -4.11 14.02 -5.68
N ARG A 11 -3.99 14.27 -4.36
CA ARG A 11 -3.89 15.59 -3.75
C ARG A 11 -2.71 15.65 -2.78
N PRO A 12 -2.08 16.82 -2.56
CA PRO A 12 -2.50 18.17 -3.00
C PRO A 12 -2.15 18.55 -4.45
N LEU A 13 -3.16 18.87 -5.26
CA LEU A 13 -3.00 19.25 -6.68
C LEU A 13 -3.34 20.74 -6.87
N VAL A 14 -2.39 21.52 -7.39
CA VAL A 14 -2.57 22.98 -7.62
C VAL A 14 -2.64 23.26 -9.12
N ASP A 15 -3.68 23.97 -9.57
CA ASP A 15 -3.90 24.34 -10.98
C ASP A 15 -3.72 23.13 -11.92
N CYS A 16 -4.39 22.01 -11.59
CA CYS A 16 -4.30 20.74 -12.33
C CYS A 16 -2.86 20.22 -12.56
N GLY A 17 -1.95 20.52 -11.63
CA GLY A 17 -0.54 20.13 -11.69
C GLY A 17 0.36 21.12 -12.43
N ARG A 18 -0.18 22.22 -12.96
CA ARG A 18 0.61 23.29 -13.61
C ARG A 18 1.44 24.08 -12.61
N ARG A 19 1.06 24.05 -11.34
CA ARG A 19 1.79 24.66 -10.23
C ARG A 19 2.12 23.60 -9.18
N ALA A 20 3.26 23.75 -8.54
CA ALA A 20 3.66 22.88 -7.45
C ALA A 20 2.84 23.19 -6.19
N ALA A 21 2.45 22.15 -5.47
CA ALA A 21 2.11 22.28 -4.05
C ALA A 21 3.32 22.81 -3.27
N LYS A 22 3.07 23.41 -2.11
CA LYS A 22 4.10 24.05 -1.30
C LYS A 22 4.15 23.39 0.07
N ALA A 23 5.36 23.26 0.58
CA ALA A 23 5.68 22.89 1.95
C ALA A 23 7.02 23.53 2.30
N VAL A 24 7.32 23.67 3.58
CA VAL A 24 8.66 24.03 4.08
C VAL A 24 9.38 22.80 4.63
N VAL A 25 10.70 22.91 4.82
CA VAL A 25 11.50 21.82 5.41
C VAL A 25 10.98 21.49 6.81
N GLY A 26 10.71 20.21 7.05
CA GLY A 26 10.16 19.71 8.31
C GLY A 26 8.63 19.86 8.46
N GLU A 27 7.93 20.46 7.50
CA GLU A 27 6.47 20.54 7.51
C GLU A 27 5.86 19.22 7.05
N THR A 28 4.98 18.67 7.89
CA THR A 28 4.21 17.47 7.56
C THR A 28 2.89 17.85 6.92
N PHE A 29 2.57 17.23 5.79
CA PHE A 29 1.26 17.36 5.15
C PHE A 29 0.77 16.02 4.60
N GLN A 30 -0.54 15.93 4.39
CA GLN A 30 -1.18 14.70 3.94
C GLN A 30 -1.28 14.64 2.41
N VAL A 31 -0.77 13.56 1.83
CA VAL A 31 -1.07 13.16 0.46
C VAL A 31 -2.27 12.23 0.50
N THR A 32 -3.23 12.46 -0.39
CA THR A 32 -4.45 11.66 -0.47
C THR A 32 -4.77 11.25 -1.91
N ALA A 33 -5.48 10.16 -2.08
CA ALA A 33 -5.97 9.68 -3.37
C ALA A 33 -7.24 8.84 -3.19
N THR A 34 -8.02 8.70 -4.24
CA THR A 34 -9.09 7.71 -4.30
C THR A 34 -8.53 6.42 -4.89
N VAL A 35 -8.57 5.33 -4.13
CA VAL A 35 -7.98 4.04 -4.48
C VAL A 35 -8.96 2.92 -4.19
N PHE A 36 -9.26 2.13 -5.20
CA PHE A 36 -10.15 0.97 -5.13
C PHE A 36 -9.80 -0.05 -6.21
N ARG A 37 -10.53 -1.16 -6.27
CA ARG A 37 -10.44 -2.16 -7.35
C ARG A 37 -11.83 -2.71 -7.69
N GLU A 38 -11.89 -3.48 -8.77
CA GLU A 38 -13.04 -4.35 -9.04
C GLU A 38 -13.09 -5.54 -8.08
N GLY A 39 -14.29 -6.06 -7.83
CA GLY A 39 -14.52 -7.16 -6.89
C GLY A 39 -14.55 -6.68 -5.44
N HIS A 40 -14.39 -7.63 -4.50
CA HIS A 40 -14.50 -7.40 -3.06
C HIS A 40 -13.17 -7.59 -2.31
N ASP A 41 -12.10 -7.91 -3.04
CA ASP A 41 -10.79 -8.15 -2.44
C ASP A 41 -10.17 -6.84 -1.95
N ALA A 42 -9.29 -6.95 -0.95
CA ALA A 42 -8.60 -5.82 -0.39
C ALA A 42 -7.63 -5.16 -1.39
N VAL A 43 -7.41 -3.86 -1.19
CA VAL A 43 -6.36 -3.05 -1.83
C VAL A 43 -5.51 -2.38 -0.76
N ALA A 44 -4.29 -2.03 -1.16
CA ALA A 44 -3.42 -1.17 -0.37
C ALA A 44 -2.75 -0.14 -1.27
N ALA A 45 -2.25 0.93 -0.66
CA ALA A 45 -1.57 2.02 -1.34
C ALA A 45 -0.41 2.58 -0.51
N ASN A 46 0.57 3.21 -1.16
CA ASN A 46 1.61 3.99 -0.50
C ASN A 46 1.92 5.26 -1.28
N VAL A 47 2.50 6.22 -0.56
CA VAL A 47 3.10 7.41 -1.16
C VAL A 47 4.57 7.14 -1.44
N VAL A 48 5.02 7.46 -2.65
CA VAL A 48 6.43 7.51 -3.03
C VAL A 48 6.83 8.96 -3.12
N LEU A 49 7.50 9.48 -2.09
CA LEU A 49 8.09 10.80 -2.10
C LEU A 49 9.51 10.72 -2.68
N ARG A 50 9.82 11.58 -3.66
CA ARG A 50 11.14 11.69 -4.28
C ARG A 50 11.74 13.06 -4.01
N ASP A 51 12.98 13.06 -3.54
CA ASP A 51 13.74 14.26 -3.24
C ASP A 51 14.21 15.00 -4.52
N PRO A 52 14.82 16.18 -4.41
CA PRO A 52 15.31 16.94 -5.57
C PRO A 52 16.38 16.22 -6.42
N SER A 53 17.04 15.20 -5.87
CA SER A 53 17.97 14.33 -6.59
C SER A 53 17.31 13.08 -7.19
N GLY A 54 16.00 12.90 -6.97
CA GLY A 54 15.21 11.77 -7.44
C GLY A 54 15.26 10.54 -6.54
N ARG A 55 15.91 10.61 -5.37
CA ARG A 55 15.98 9.50 -4.41
C ARG A 55 14.61 9.29 -3.76
N VAL A 56 14.22 8.03 -3.62
CA VAL A 56 12.96 7.63 -3.01
C VAL A 56 13.11 7.66 -1.49
N GLY A 57 12.14 8.27 -0.81
CA GLY A 57 12.04 8.31 0.64
C GLY A 57 11.64 6.96 1.27
N PRO A 58 11.34 6.95 2.58
CA PRO A 58 10.96 5.73 3.28
C PRO A 58 9.60 5.19 2.82
N TRP A 59 9.35 3.91 3.13
CA TRP A 59 8.05 3.29 2.95
C TRP A 59 6.97 4.04 3.71
N THR A 60 5.96 4.55 2.98
CA THR A 60 4.90 5.40 3.55
C THR A 60 3.52 4.84 3.16
N PRO A 61 3.03 3.80 3.86
CA PRO A 61 1.75 3.18 3.54
C PRO A 61 0.60 4.13 3.85
N MET A 62 -0.41 4.12 2.98
CA MET A 62 -1.65 4.86 3.16
C MET A 62 -2.65 4.00 3.92
N ARG A 63 -3.62 4.67 4.54
CA ARG A 63 -4.82 4.05 5.12
C ARG A 63 -6.06 4.67 4.50
N GLU A 64 -7.16 3.93 4.47
CA GLU A 64 -8.46 4.54 4.21
C GLU A 64 -8.79 5.55 5.33
N LEU A 65 -9.15 6.76 4.95
CA LEU A 65 -9.37 7.89 5.88
C LEU A 65 -10.75 7.82 6.53
N ALA A 66 -11.72 7.25 5.84
CA ALA A 66 -13.06 6.99 6.34
C ALA A 66 -13.61 5.75 5.63
N GLN A 67 -14.23 4.85 6.38
CA GLN A 67 -14.72 3.58 5.87
C GLN A 67 -15.71 3.76 4.71
N GLY A 68 -15.49 3.04 3.62
CA GLY A 68 -16.39 3.00 2.46
C GLY A 68 -16.32 4.25 1.57
N THR A 69 -15.28 5.07 1.73
CA THR A 69 -15.08 6.27 0.91
C THR A 69 -14.09 6.05 -0.22
N ASP A 70 -13.32 4.94 -0.16
CA ASP A 70 -12.18 4.67 -1.01
C ASP A 70 -11.14 5.81 -0.98
N ARG A 71 -11.20 6.70 0.02
CA ARG A 71 -10.27 7.81 0.16
C ARG A 71 -9.12 7.39 1.05
N TRP A 72 -7.94 7.33 0.47
CA TRP A 72 -6.71 6.94 1.16
C TRP A 72 -5.86 8.17 1.47
N GLY A 73 -5.09 8.09 2.55
CA GLY A 73 -4.12 9.13 2.88
C GLY A 73 -2.90 8.62 3.66
N ALA A 74 -1.78 9.29 3.47
CA ALA A 74 -0.59 9.19 4.31
C ALA A 74 0.08 10.55 4.45
N ASP A 75 0.76 10.74 5.58
CA ASP A 75 1.47 11.97 5.88
C ASP A 75 2.93 11.86 5.44
N ILE A 76 3.45 12.93 4.84
CA ILE A 76 4.84 13.02 4.38
C ILE A 76 5.50 14.31 4.85
N THR A 77 6.82 14.29 4.99
CA THR A 77 7.62 15.41 5.51
C THR A 77 8.88 15.60 4.66
N PRO A 78 8.97 16.65 3.83
CA PRO A 78 10.20 16.99 3.12
C PRO A 78 11.31 17.41 4.10
N ASP A 79 12.53 16.92 3.91
CA ASP A 79 13.65 17.14 4.83
C ASP A 79 14.73 18.09 4.30
N ALA A 80 14.56 18.57 3.06
CA ALA A 80 15.48 19.49 2.40
C ALA A 80 14.75 20.42 1.44
N GLU A 81 15.35 21.58 1.18
CA GLU A 81 14.84 22.52 0.18
C GLU A 81 15.01 21.99 -1.25
N GLY A 82 14.07 22.34 -2.12
CA GLY A 82 14.16 22.03 -3.55
C GLY A 82 12.86 21.53 -4.15
N ARG A 83 12.95 20.97 -5.36
CA ARG A 83 11.80 20.43 -6.08
C ARG A 83 11.61 18.96 -5.76
N TRP A 84 10.59 18.68 -4.94
CA TRP A 84 10.15 17.32 -4.65
C TRP A 84 9.07 16.88 -5.65
N THR A 85 8.90 15.56 -5.78
CA THR A 85 7.76 14.96 -6.47
C THR A 85 7.18 13.84 -5.62
N TYR A 86 5.89 13.60 -5.72
CA TYR A 86 5.25 12.49 -5.04
C TYR A 86 4.33 11.74 -5.99
N THR A 87 4.16 10.45 -5.75
CA THR A 87 3.28 9.57 -6.51
C THR A 87 2.56 8.66 -5.53
N VAL A 88 1.35 8.23 -5.89
CA VAL A 88 0.62 7.20 -5.16
C VAL A 88 0.68 5.91 -5.97
N GLU A 89 1.16 4.85 -5.34
CA GLU A 89 1.14 3.49 -5.87
C GLU A 89 0.01 2.73 -5.19
N ALA A 90 -0.67 1.86 -5.93
CA ALA A 90 -1.72 1.00 -5.41
C ALA A 90 -1.64 -0.41 -5.99
N TRP A 91 -2.00 -1.40 -5.18
CA TRP A 91 -1.95 -2.81 -5.54
C TRP A 91 -3.10 -3.59 -4.86
N SER A 92 -3.41 -4.75 -5.42
CA SER A 92 -4.22 -5.77 -4.75
C SER A 92 -3.50 -6.26 -3.50
N ASP A 93 -4.22 -6.40 -2.38
CA ASP A 93 -3.69 -6.99 -1.14
C ASP A 93 -4.26 -8.40 -0.91
N PRO A 94 -3.68 -9.43 -1.54
CA PRO A 94 -4.19 -10.79 -1.44
C PRO A 94 -3.97 -11.39 -0.05
N VAL A 95 -2.95 -10.95 0.71
CA VAL A 95 -2.68 -11.48 2.05
C VAL A 95 -3.75 -11.00 3.02
N THR A 96 -4.13 -9.73 3.00
CA THR A 96 -5.24 -9.21 3.81
C THR A 96 -6.56 -9.87 3.44
N THR A 97 -6.81 -10.05 2.14
CA THR A 97 -8.00 -10.75 1.63
C THR A 97 -8.08 -12.18 2.16
N TRP A 98 -7.00 -12.95 2.01
CA TRP A 98 -6.93 -14.33 2.50
C TRP A 98 -7.09 -14.40 4.02
N ARG A 99 -6.40 -13.55 4.79
CA ARG A 99 -6.51 -13.52 6.26
C ARG A 99 -7.95 -13.31 6.72
N HIS A 100 -8.70 -12.42 6.06
CA HIS A 100 -10.10 -12.20 6.37
C HIS A 100 -10.94 -13.47 6.16
N HIS A 101 -10.79 -14.14 5.02
CA HIS A 101 -11.49 -15.39 4.74
C HIS A 101 -11.08 -16.51 5.70
N ALA A 102 -9.78 -16.67 5.96
CA ALA A 102 -9.23 -17.70 6.84
C ALA A 102 -9.75 -17.57 8.28
N ALA A 103 -9.84 -16.34 8.81
CA ALA A 103 -10.37 -16.07 10.14
C ALA A 103 -11.85 -16.48 10.31
N ILE A 104 -12.59 -16.62 9.21
CA ILE A 104 -14.00 -17.05 9.22
C ILE A 104 -14.11 -18.55 8.90
N LYS A 105 -13.45 -19.00 7.84
CA LYS A 105 -13.59 -20.37 7.32
C LYS A 105 -12.92 -21.43 8.21
N ILE A 106 -11.72 -21.14 8.72
CA ILE A 106 -10.96 -22.12 9.53
C ILE A 106 -11.70 -22.48 10.82
N PRO A 107 -12.18 -21.53 11.65
CA PRO A 107 -12.94 -21.87 12.85
C PRO A 107 -14.26 -22.59 12.56
N ALA A 108 -14.83 -22.40 11.37
CA ALA A 108 -16.05 -23.07 10.93
C ALA A 108 -15.81 -24.47 10.34
N GLY A 109 -14.55 -24.91 10.21
CA GLY A 109 -14.20 -26.21 9.61
C GLY A 109 -14.49 -26.28 8.12
N ILE A 110 -14.53 -25.14 7.41
CA ILE A 110 -14.86 -25.07 5.99
C ILE A 110 -13.58 -25.01 5.17
N ASP A 111 -13.35 -26.03 4.33
CA ASP A 111 -12.23 -26.12 3.38
C ASP A 111 -10.86 -25.81 4.02
N THR A 112 -10.64 -26.22 5.27
CA THR A 112 -9.48 -25.81 6.08
C THR A 112 -8.15 -26.06 5.38
N ASP A 113 -7.97 -27.27 4.83
CA ASP A 113 -6.72 -27.67 4.19
C ASP A 113 -6.44 -26.84 2.93
N LEU A 114 -7.49 -26.53 2.16
CA LEU A 114 -7.39 -25.69 0.98
C LEU A 114 -7.07 -24.24 1.36
N VAL A 115 -7.74 -23.68 2.36
CA VAL A 115 -7.51 -22.32 2.84
C VAL A 115 -6.09 -22.16 3.37
N LEU A 116 -5.57 -23.14 4.11
CA LEU A 116 -4.18 -23.13 4.58
C LEU A 116 -3.19 -23.22 3.41
N ALA A 117 -3.43 -24.11 2.43
CA ALA A 117 -2.59 -24.25 1.25
C ALA A 117 -2.54 -22.96 0.40
N GLU A 118 -3.68 -22.27 0.23
CA GLU A 118 -3.74 -20.96 -0.43
C GLU A 118 -2.89 -19.91 0.33
N GLY A 119 -2.95 -19.91 1.65
CA GLY A 119 -2.17 -19.02 2.51
C GLY A 119 -0.67 -19.26 2.40
N ALA A 120 -0.25 -20.52 2.45
CA ALA A 120 1.13 -20.95 2.25
C ALA A 120 1.69 -20.43 0.91
N ALA A 121 0.97 -20.66 -0.18
CA ALA A 121 1.38 -20.19 -1.52
C ALA A 121 1.48 -18.64 -1.61
N LEU A 122 0.62 -17.90 -0.91
CA LEU A 122 0.72 -16.44 -0.82
C LEU A 122 1.97 -15.99 -0.07
N LEU A 123 2.27 -16.62 1.06
CA LEU A 123 3.43 -16.28 1.90
C LEU A 123 4.76 -16.66 1.25
N GLU A 124 4.83 -17.78 0.52
CA GLU A 124 6.00 -18.14 -0.29
C GLU A 124 6.33 -17.06 -1.33
N ARG A 125 5.30 -16.59 -2.06
CA ARG A 125 5.45 -15.50 -3.03
C ARG A 125 5.90 -14.21 -2.34
N ALA A 126 5.35 -13.90 -1.17
CA ALA A 126 5.76 -12.72 -0.40
C ALA A 126 7.22 -12.81 0.04
N ALA A 127 7.67 -13.99 0.52
CA ALA A 127 9.03 -14.22 0.97
C ALA A 127 10.09 -13.95 -0.11
N ALA A 128 9.76 -14.17 -1.38
CA ALA A 128 10.63 -13.85 -2.51
C ALA A 128 10.95 -12.34 -2.58
N GLY A 129 10.01 -11.48 -2.21
CA GLY A 129 10.16 -10.02 -2.18
C GLY A 129 10.80 -9.45 -0.91
N VAL A 130 10.85 -10.23 0.18
CA VAL A 130 11.42 -9.77 1.47
C VAL A 130 12.95 -9.84 1.42
N PRO A 131 13.72 -8.79 1.76
CA PRO A 131 15.18 -8.88 1.80
C PRO A 131 15.68 -9.97 2.77
N LYS A 132 16.72 -10.72 2.40
CA LYS A 132 17.24 -11.86 3.18
C LYS A 132 17.50 -11.56 4.66
N LYS A 133 17.98 -10.35 4.97
CA LYS A 133 18.33 -9.92 6.34
C LYS A 133 17.16 -9.30 7.13
N HIS A 134 15.98 -9.17 6.54
CA HIS A 134 14.86 -8.41 7.11
C HIS A 134 13.57 -9.25 7.15
N GLY A 135 13.59 -10.37 7.88
CA GLY A 135 12.37 -11.12 8.22
C GLY A 135 11.91 -12.18 7.21
N ARG A 136 12.69 -12.46 6.16
CA ARG A 136 12.34 -13.51 5.18
C ARG A 136 12.14 -14.88 5.83
N GLU A 137 13.00 -15.25 6.77
CA GLU A 137 12.91 -16.51 7.51
C GLU A 137 11.63 -16.61 8.32
N ALA A 138 11.20 -15.52 8.97
CA ALA A 138 9.94 -15.48 9.70
C ALA A 138 8.72 -15.66 8.79
N VAL A 139 8.76 -15.11 7.57
CA VAL A 139 7.68 -15.32 6.58
C VAL A 139 7.65 -16.76 6.09
N LEU A 140 8.82 -17.36 5.83
CA LEU A 140 8.92 -18.77 5.42
C LEU A 140 8.50 -19.72 6.53
N ALA A 141 8.85 -19.45 7.80
CA ALA A 141 8.42 -20.26 8.92
C ALA A 141 6.89 -20.31 9.09
N ALA A 142 6.18 -19.28 8.62
CA ALA A 142 4.71 -19.23 8.63
C ALA A 142 4.07 -20.02 7.47
N VAL A 143 4.85 -20.45 6.46
CA VAL A 143 4.37 -21.34 5.38
C VAL A 143 4.19 -22.76 5.90
N ASP A 144 5.07 -23.19 6.81
CA ASP A 144 5.14 -24.56 7.33
C ASP A 144 4.36 -24.77 8.66
N ALA A 145 3.68 -23.73 9.15
CA ALA A 145 2.99 -23.70 10.45
C ALA A 145 1.51 -24.11 10.34
#